data_AF-A0A2K8T068-F1
#
_entry.id   AF-A0A2K8T068-F1
#
_cell.length_a   1.000
_cell.length_b   1.000
_cell.length_c   1.000
_cell.angle_alpha   90.00
_cell.angle_beta   90.00
_cell.angle_gamma   90.00
#
_symmetry.space_group_name_H-M   'P 1'
#
loop_
_entity.id
_entity.type
_entity.pdbx_description
1 polymer ?
#
loop_
_entity_poly.entity_id
_entity_poly.type
_entity_poly.pdbx_seq_one_letter_code
_entity_poly.pdbx_strand_id
1 'polypeptide(L)'
;MAMRRGDRRDSNYDNAVNNPRSRQKEPPSPHELQQRLETVRIQRDEWQQRAKENEEAASQRDEAEQRAKEAASQLVHVQQEIQTYQIEANELKLEANELKERFTQNYLFYLDEQENHQKTLYLYNEEKAKISQLVHVHQREIQTCQLDANELKERVTQNYQFYIDEQQSHQQTLCLYNEEKARATELLTKYEVVNSEREMYLGLYNEAKAELKHERRSKAGIKGWETRRKAENERLKREIAQMVVLLRESLESKDEAVNSLYVVAERMDRIQSLVDSVEEETTNNPMGLVQKFKRIWLAIKDILSE
;
A
#
# COMPACT_ATOMS: atom_id res chain seq x y z
N MET A 1 -75.36 110.39 -68.54
CA MET A 1 -75.62 111.82 -68.82
C MET A 1 -74.84 112.22 -70.07
N ALA A 2 -75.44 113.08 -70.90
CA ALA A 2 -74.84 113.88 -71.98
C ALA A 2 -74.22 113.08 -73.15
N MET A 3 -74.94 112.74 -74.22
CA MET A 3 -75.42 113.61 -75.31
C MET A 3 -74.52 114.83 -75.60
N ARG A 4 -74.08 114.98 -76.85
CA ARG A 4 -74.38 116.11 -77.77
C ARG A 4 -73.39 116.08 -78.96
N ARG A 5 -73.83 115.93 -80.21
CA ARG A 5 -74.47 116.91 -81.14
C ARG A 5 -73.44 117.34 -82.18
N GLY A 6 -73.86 117.45 -83.44
CA GLY A 6 -73.09 118.16 -84.47
C GLY A 6 -72.54 117.23 -85.53
N ASP A 7 -73.38 116.46 -86.23
CA ASP A 7 -74.21 116.95 -87.35
C ASP A 7 -73.39 117.62 -88.47
N ARG A 8 -73.53 116.97 -89.64
CA ARG A 8 -73.64 117.55 -90.98
C ARG A 8 -72.38 118.14 -91.58
N ARG A 9 -71.82 117.41 -92.54
CA ARG A 9 -71.48 118.04 -93.81
C ARG A 9 -72.24 117.33 -94.92
N ASP A 10 -73.17 118.10 -95.47
CA ASP A 10 -74.01 117.81 -96.62
C ASP A 10 -73.19 117.58 -97.89
N SER A 11 -73.81 116.84 -98.80
CA SER A 11 -73.48 116.61 -100.20
C SER A 11 -73.53 117.87 -101.09
N ASN A 12 -73.16 119.05 -100.55
CA ASN A 12 -73.10 120.33 -101.26
C ASN A 12 -71.90 121.21 -100.81
N TYR A 13 -70.77 120.56 -100.47
CA TYR A 13 -69.41 121.16 -100.52
C TYR A 13 -68.50 120.38 -101.51
N ASP A 14 -69.11 119.60 -102.41
CA ASP A 14 -68.65 119.54 -103.79
C ASP A 14 -68.76 120.95 -104.39
N ASN A 15 -67.88 121.30 -105.34
CA ASN A 15 -67.91 122.49 -106.18
C ASN A 15 -67.31 123.84 -105.73
N ALA A 16 -66.91 124.07 -104.47
CA ALA A 16 -66.31 125.36 -104.07
C ALA A 16 -64.80 125.34 -103.75
N VAL A 17 -64.17 124.15 -103.74
CA VAL A 17 -62.69 124.01 -103.76
C VAL A 17 -62.18 123.74 -105.19
N ASN A 18 -63.11 123.44 -106.13
CA ASN A 18 -62.96 123.43 -107.59
C ASN A 18 -62.66 124.84 -108.13
N ASN A 19 -61.76 124.99 -109.12
CA ASN A 19 -61.71 126.10 -110.08
C ASN A 19 -62.06 127.52 -109.57
N PRO A 20 -61.09 128.31 -109.06
CA PRO A 20 -61.28 129.74 -108.92
C PRO A 20 -61.21 130.40 -110.31
N ARG A 21 -62.37 130.69 -110.90
CA ARG A 21 -62.46 131.69 -111.98
C ARG A 21 -62.13 133.07 -111.43
N SER A 22 -61.27 133.76 -112.19
CA SER A 22 -61.10 135.21 -112.26
C SER A 22 -60.81 135.93 -110.93
N ARG A 23 -59.53 136.19 -110.70
CA ARG A 23 -58.97 137.55 -110.78
C ARG A 23 -57.48 137.37 -111.04
N GLN A 24 -56.99 137.90 -112.17
CA GLN A 24 -55.58 138.28 -112.27
C GLN A 24 -55.35 139.21 -111.07
N LYS A 25 -54.86 138.65 -109.96
CA LYS A 25 -54.09 139.43 -109.01
C LYS A 25 -52.91 139.88 -109.85
N GLU A 26 -52.94 141.17 -110.15
CA GLU A 26 -51.81 141.97 -110.57
C GLU A 26 -50.53 141.33 -110.01
N PRO A 27 -49.47 141.20 -110.83
CA PRO A 27 -48.23 140.56 -110.42
C PRO A 27 -47.91 141.10 -109.02
N PRO A 28 -47.76 140.21 -108.01
CA PRO A 28 -47.48 140.62 -106.66
C PRO A 28 -46.45 141.73 -106.76
N SER A 29 -46.81 142.91 -106.26
CA SER A 29 -45.86 144.02 -106.18
C SER A 29 -44.55 143.42 -105.68
N PRO A 30 -43.37 143.83 -106.16
CA PRO A 30 -42.09 143.23 -105.80
C PRO A 30 -41.98 142.93 -104.29
N HIS A 31 -42.68 143.69 -103.46
CA HIS A 31 -42.84 143.51 -102.02
C HIS A 31 -43.67 142.30 -101.54
N GLU A 32 -44.80 141.91 -102.16
CA GLU A 32 -45.59 140.73 -101.77
C GLU A 32 -44.91 139.41 -102.18
N LEU A 33 -44.22 139.42 -103.34
CA LEU A 33 -43.36 138.31 -103.73
C LEU A 33 -42.19 138.17 -102.77
N GLN A 34 -41.63 139.29 -102.31
CA GLN A 34 -40.58 139.32 -101.29
C GLN A 34 -41.08 138.79 -99.93
N GLN A 35 -42.28 139.16 -99.47
CA GLN A 35 -42.87 138.60 -98.24
C GLN A 35 -43.19 137.11 -98.35
N ARG A 36 -43.64 136.63 -99.51
CA ARG A 36 -43.84 135.19 -99.77
C ARG A 36 -42.52 134.44 -99.88
N LEU A 37 -41.50 135.04 -100.49
CA LEU A 37 -40.15 134.49 -100.50
C LEU A 37 -39.55 134.48 -99.09
N GLU A 38 -39.81 135.51 -98.28
CA GLU A 38 -39.41 135.57 -96.88
C GLU A 38 -40.13 134.52 -96.04
N THR A 39 -41.44 134.35 -96.19
CA THR A 39 -42.17 133.29 -95.48
C THR A 39 -41.81 131.88 -95.95
N VAL A 40 -41.55 131.67 -97.25
CA VAL A 40 -41.05 130.38 -97.75
C VAL A 40 -39.58 130.15 -97.36
N ARG A 41 -38.75 131.20 -97.27
CA ARG A 41 -37.39 131.12 -96.72
C ARG A 41 -37.43 130.81 -95.23
N ILE A 42 -38.28 131.48 -94.45
CA ILE A 42 -38.51 131.20 -93.03
C ILE A 42 -39.02 129.78 -92.86
N GLN A 43 -39.99 129.33 -93.63
CA GLN A 43 -40.48 127.94 -93.57
C GLN A 43 -39.41 126.94 -93.99
N ARG A 44 -38.64 127.21 -95.05
CA ARG A 44 -37.50 126.37 -95.46
C ARG A 44 -36.47 126.31 -94.34
N ASP A 45 -36.13 127.45 -93.75
CA ASP A 45 -35.13 127.56 -92.68
C ASP A 45 -35.65 126.89 -91.41
N GLU A 46 -36.94 127.01 -91.08
CA GLU A 46 -37.63 126.26 -90.02
C GLU A 46 -37.67 124.76 -90.31
N TRP A 47 -37.93 124.33 -91.55
CA TRP A 47 -37.90 122.92 -91.94
C TRP A 47 -36.48 122.37 -91.97
N GLN A 48 -35.49 123.18 -92.32
CA GLN A 48 -34.08 122.81 -92.33
C GLN A 48 -33.53 122.78 -90.90
N GLN A 49 -33.99 123.68 -90.03
CA GLN A 49 -33.76 123.65 -88.59
C GLN A 49 -34.43 122.41 -87.96
N ARG A 50 -35.69 122.13 -88.28
CA ARG A 50 -36.39 120.91 -87.84
C ARG A 50 -35.78 119.63 -88.41
N ALA A 51 -35.23 119.67 -89.62
CA ALA A 51 -34.51 118.55 -90.20
C ALA A 51 -33.21 118.29 -89.43
N LYS A 52 -32.46 119.35 -89.10
CA LYS A 52 -31.26 119.26 -88.24
C LYS A 52 -31.61 118.80 -86.82
N GLU A 53 -32.64 119.37 -86.21
CA GLU A 53 -33.12 118.97 -84.89
C GLU A 53 -33.63 117.51 -84.90
N ASN A 54 -34.26 117.06 -85.99
CA ASN A 54 -34.63 115.65 -86.15
C ASN A 54 -33.43 114.75 -86.42
N GLU A 55 -32.40 115.20 -87.13
CA GLU A 55 -31.14 114.47 -87.36
C GLU A 55 -30.37 114.32 -86.05
N GLU A 56 -30.27 115.41 -85.27
CA GLU A 56 -29.68 115.41 -83.93
C GLU A 56 -30.50 114.56 -82.96
N ALA A 57 -31.84 114.64 -82.99
CA ALA A 57 -32.71 113.80 -82.19
C ALA A 57 -32.66 112.32 -82.61
N ALA A 58 -32.45 112.03 -83.90
CA ALA A 58 -32.23 110.68 -84.41
C ALA A 58 -30.87 110.14 -83.95
N SER A 59 -29.79 110.92 -84.07
CA SER A 59 -28.47 110.57 -83.53
C SER A 59 -28.49 110.34 -82.02
N GLN A 60 -29.17 111.21 -81.26
CA GLN A 60 -29.33 111.01 -79.81
C GLN A 60 -30.18 109.78 -79.49
N ARG A 61 -31.17 109.45 -80.32
CA ARG A 61 -31.94 108.20 -80.19
C ARG A 61 -31.09 106.98 -80.47
N ASP A 62 -30.30 106.99 -81.54
CA ASP A 62 -29.42 105.89 -81.90
C ASP A 62 -28.33 105.68 -80.83
N GLU A 63 -27.74 106.76 -80.30
CA GLU A 63 -26.83 106.69 -79.16
C GLU A 63 -27.53 106.16 -77.89
N ALA A 64 -28.74 106.61 -77.60
CA ALA A 64 -29.52 106.12 -76.45
C ALA A 64 -29.92 104.66 -76.62
N GLU A 65 -30.25 104.22 -77.82
CA GLU A 65 -30.57 102.84 -78.15
C GLU A 65 -29.31 101.95 -78.06
N GLN A 66 -28.16 102.42 -78.54
CA GLN A 66 -26.88 101.74 -78.41
C GLN A 66 -26.49 101.58 -76.93
N ARG A 67 -26.58 102.66 -76.13
CA ARG A 67 -26.35 102.61 -74.67
C ARG A 67 -27.35 101.70 -73.96
N ALA A 68 -28.61 101.66 -74.38
CA ALA A 68 -29.61 100.77 -73.82
C ALA A 68 -29.32 99.29 -74.16
N LYS A 69 -28.83 99.00 -75.37
CA LYS A 69 -28.38 97.65 -75.77
C LYS A 69 -27.14 97.20 -75.00
N GLU A 70 -26.17 98.10 -74.81
CA GLU A 70 -24.98 97.86 -73.99
C GLU A 70 -25.35 97.61 -72.53
N ALA A 71 -26.20 98.47 -71.95
CA ALA A 71 -26.69 98.30 -70.58
C ALA A 71 -27.48 97.00 -70.41
N ALA A 72 -28.32 96.62 -71.38
CA ALA A 72 -29.03 95.34 -71.37
C ALA A 72 -28.07 94.14 -71.45
N SER A 73 -27.03 94.23 -72.28
CA SER A 73 -26.00 93.19 -72.39
C SER A 73 -25.20 93.04 -71.09
N GLN A 74 -24.85 94.15 -70.45
CA GLN A 74 -24.21 94.16 -69.13
C GLN A 74 -25.14 93.57 -68.05
N LEU A 75 -26.44 93.90 -68.07
CA LEU A 75 -27.42 93.34 -67.15
C LEU A 75 -27.55 91.82 -67.30
N VAL A 76 -27.56 91.31 -68.53
CA VAL A 76 -27.55 89.86 -68.80
C VAL A 76 -26.28 89.22 -68.28
N HIS A 77 -25.12 89.84 -68.49
CA HIS A 77 -23.85 89.34 -67.96
C HIS A 77 -23.85 89.27 -66.43
N VAL A 78 -24.25 90.35 -65.75
CA VAL A 78 -24.38 90.38 -64.28
C VAL A 78 -25.38 89.33 -63.79
N GLN A 79 -26.49 89.13 -64.50
CA GLN A 79 -27.47 88.12 -64.15
C GLN A 79 -26.91 86.71 -64.29
N GLN A 80 -26.10 86.44 -65.32
CA GLN A 80 -25.39 85.18 -65.48
C GLN A 80 -24.36 84.97 -64.35
N GLU A 81 -23.56 85.98 -64.02
CA GLU A 81 -22.61 85.90 -62.89
C GLU A 81 -23.32 85.59 -61.56
N ILE A 82 -24.45 86.26 -61.28
CA ILE A 82 -25.26 85.98 -60.09
C ILE A 82 -25.73 84.53 -60.07
N GLN A 83 -26.16 83.99 -61.22
CA GLN A 83 -26.58 82.59 -61.32
C GLN A 83 -25.40 81.63 -61.09
N THR A 84 -24.23 81.92 -61.67
CA THR A 84 -23.02 81.14 -61.44
C THR A 84 -22.66 81.11 -59.95
N TYR A 85 -22.60 82.27 -59.28
CA TYR A 85 -22.31 82.33 -57.85
C TYR A 85 -23.36 81.64 -56.98
N GLN A 86 -24.63 81.65 -57.38
CA GLN A 86 -25.68 80.89 -56.69
C GLN A 86 -25.46 79.39 -56.80
N ILE A 87 -25.05 78.89 -57.98
CA ILE A 87 -24.73 77.47 -58.18
C ILE A 87 -23.52 77.10 -57.32
N GLU A 88 -22.42 77.85 -57.40
CA GLU A 88 -21.21 77.60 -56.60
C GLU A 88 -21.50 77.63 -55.10
N ALA A 89 -22.32 78.58 -54.62
CA ALA A 89 -22.71 78.65 -53.22
C ALA A 89 -23.53 77.43 -52.77
N ASN A 90 -24.39 76.90 -53.65
CA ASN A 90 -25.16 75.69 -53.38
C ASN A 90 -24.27 74.44 -53.38
N GLU A 91 -23.31 74.35 -54.30
CA GLU A 91 -22.32 73.27 -54.37
C GLU A 91 -21.46 73.24 -53.11
N LEU A 92 -20.89 74.38 -52.69
CA LEU A 92 -20.12 74.49 -51.45
C LEU A 92 -20.94 74.12 -50.22
N LYS A 93 -22.24 74.47 -50.19
CA LYS A 93 -23.13 74.08 -49.11
C LYS A 93 -23.38 72.58 -49.07
N LEU A 94 -23.49 71.93 -50.24
CA LEU A 94 -23.61 70.49 -50.35
C LEU A 94 -22.32 69.80 -49.87
N GLU A 95 -21.16 70.25 -50.35
CA GLU A 95 -19.85 69.73 -49.92
C GLU A 95 -19.64 69.88 -48.42
N ALA A 96 -20.01 71.03 -47.83
CA ALA A 96 -19.92 71.26 -46.40
C ALA A 96 -20.81 70.27 -45.60
N ASN A 97 -21.99 69.93 -46.12
CA ASN A 97 -22.87 68.94 -45.49
C ASN A 97 -22.28 67.53 -45.60
N GLU A 98 -21.77 67.13 -46.77
CA GLU A 98 -21.10 65.83 -46.94
C GLU A 98 -19.89 65.69 -46.01
N LEU A 99 -19.09 66.75 -45.89
CA LEU A 99 -17.91 66.76 -45.03
C LEU A 99 -18.32 66.67 -43.54
N LYS A 100 -19.41 67.34 -43.15
CA LYS A 100 -19.99 67.22 -41.80
C LYS A 100 -20.50 65.80 -41.51
N GLU A 101 -21.16 65.16 -42.48
CA GLU A 101 -21.61 63.77 -42.35
C GLU A 101 -20.43 62.81 -42.21
N ARG A 102 -19.42 62.93 -43.08
CA ARG A 102 -18.17 62.14 -43.00
C ARG A 102 -17.47 62.34 -41.67
N PHE A 103 -17.37 63.59 -41.20
CA PHE A 103 -16.78 63.88 -39.89
C PHE A 103 -17.56 63.21 -38.75
N THR A 104 -18.89 63.26 -38.80
CA THR A 104 -19.75 62.63 -37.79
C THR A 104 -19.58 61.11 -37.81
N GLN A 105 -19.55 60.49 -38.99
CA GLN A 105 -19.33 59.05 -39.14
C GLN A 105 -17.94 58.63 -38.62
N ASN A 106 -16.89 59.36 -38.98
CA ASN A 106 -15.53 59.10 -38.49
C ASN A 106 -15.44 59.23 -36.96
N TYR A 107 -16.13 60.22 -36.39
CA TYR A 107 -16.18 60.38 -34.94
C TYR A 107 -16.92 59.24 -34.23
N LEU A 108 -18.04 58.77 -34.80
CA LEU A 108 -18.75 57.60 -34.27
C LEU A 108 -17.92 56.32 -34.37
N PHE A 109 -17.20 56.12 -35.48
CA PHE A 109 -16.28 54.99 -35.64
C PHE A 109 -15.17 55.01 -34.57
N TYR A 110 -14.58 56.18 -34.33
CA TYR A 110 -13.56 56.34 -33.28
C TYR A 110 -14.10 56.00 -31.87
N LEU A 111 -15.35 56.39 -31.56
CA LEU A 111 -15.97 56.07 -30.28
C LEU A 111 -16.24 54.56 -30.12
N ASP A 112 -16.74 53.91 -31.17
CA ASP A 112 -16.96 52.45 -31.18
C ASP A 112 -15.64 51.69 -31.02
N GLU A 113 -14.58 52.11 -31.72
CA GLU A 113 -13.24 51.55 -31.58
C GLU A 113 -12.69 51.72 -30.15
N GLN A 114 -12.87 52.89 -29.53
CA GLN A 114 -12.51 53.11 -28.13
C GLN A 114 -13.27 52.18 -27.17
N GLU A 115 -14.59 52.04 -27.35
CA GLU A 115 -15.40 51.15 -26.53
C GLU A 115 -14.95 49.69 -26.68
N ASN A 116 -14.66 49.27 -27.91
CA ASN A 116 -14.17 47.92 -28.19
C ASN A 116 -12.79 47.65 -27.57
N HIS A 117 -11.89 48.63 -27.61
CA HIS A 117 -10.61 48.56 -26.90
C HIS A 117 -10.78 48.42 -25.39
N GLN A 118 -11.70 49.19 -24.78
CA GLN A 118 -11.99 49.07 -23.35
C GLN A 118 -12.56 47.69 -22.98
N LYS A 119 -13.49 47.16 -23.79
CA LYS A 119 -14.04 45.80 -23.61
C LYS A 119 -12.93 44.74 -23.69
N THR A 120 -12.03 44.87 -24.66
CA THR A 120 -10.91 43.93 -24.84
C THR A 120 -9.96 43.97 -23.64
N LEU A 121 -9.63 45.16 -23.12
CA LEU A 121 -8.80 45.31 -21.92
C LEU A 121 -9.46 44.71 -20.68
N TYR A 122 -10.78 44.89 -20.53
CA TYR A 122 -11.54 44.28 -19.43
C TYR A 122 -11.45 42.74 -19.48
N LEU A 123 -11.75 42.14 -20.63
CA LEU A 123 -11.69 40.68 -20.80
C LEU A 123 -10.27 40.14 -20.57
N TYR A 124 -9.25 40.82 -21.09
CA TYR A 124 -7.85 40.46 -20.85
C TYR A 124 -7.50 40.45 -19.36
N ASN A 125 -7.93 41.47 -18.61
CA ASN A 125 -7.67 41.54 -17.17
C ASN A 125 -8.43 40.45 -16.40
N GLU A 126 -9.66 40.14 -16.80
CA GLU A 126 -10.46 39.06 -16.23
C GLU A 126 -9.79 37.69 -16.45
N GLU A 127 -9.36 37.39 -17.69
CA GLU A 127 -8.64 36.16 -18.01
C GLU A 127 -7.29 36.08 -17.28
N LYS A 128 -6.56 37.19 -17.19
CA LYS A 128 -5.33 37.27 -16.39
C LYS A 128 -5.58 36.95 -14.91
N ALA A 129 -6.69 37.41 -14.34
CA ALA A 129 -7.07 37.09 -12.97
C ALA A 129 -7.42 35.60 -12.80
N LYS A 130 -8.17 35.01 -13.73
CA LYS A 130 -8.48 33.57 -13.74
C LYS A 130 -7.22 32.72 -13.83
N ILE A 131 -6.30 33.06 -14.74
CA ILE A 131 -5.00 32.37 -14.88
C ILE A 131 -4.20 32.47 -13.57
N SER A 132 -4.17 33.65 -12.94
CA SER A 132 -3.46 33.84 -11.67
C SER A 132 -4.05 32.98 -10.54
N GLN A 133 -5.38 32.86 -10.47
CA GLN A 133 -6.05 31.97 -9.51
C GLN A 133 -5.73 30.49 -9.80
N LEU A 134 -5.77 30.08 -11.08
CA LEU A 134 -5.47 28.72 -11.49
C LEU A 134 -4.03 28.31 -11.13
N VAL A 135 -3.06 29.20 -11.38
CA VAL A 135 -1.66 29.02 -10.98
C VAL A 135 -1.55 28.84 -9.47
N HIS A 136 -2.27 29.64 -8.68
CA HIS A 136 -2.24 29.49 -7.23
C HIS A 136 -2.81 28.14 -6.76
N VAL A 137 -3.92 27.68 -7.35
CA VAL A 137 -4.52 26.37 -7.04
C VAL A 137 -3.54 25.24 -7.36
N HIS A 138 -2.98 25.22 -8.57
CA HIS A 138 -1.99 24.21 -8.97
C HIS A 138 -0.76 24.23 -8.06
N GLN A 139 -0.29 25.42 -7.65
CA GLN A 139 0.83 25.53 -6.72
C GLN A 139 0.53 24.87 -5.36
N ARG A 140 -0.70 25.00 -4.84
CA ARG A 140 -1.11 24.31 -3.60
C ARG A 140 -1.18 22.80 -3.81
N GLU A 141 -1.76 22.34 -4.91
CA GLU A 141 -1.86 20.91 -5.21
C GLU A 141 -0.47 20.26 -5.31
N ILE A 142 0.48 20.92 -5.98
CA ILE A 142 1.87 20.49 -6.04
C ILE A 142 2.48 20.37 -4.64
N GLN A 143 2.25 21.36 -3.76
CA GLN A 143 2.75 21.32 -2.38
C GLN A 143 2.12 20.17 -1.57
N THR A 144 0.83 19.92 -1.72
CA THR A 144 0.14 18.80 -1.07
C THR A 144 0.71 17.46 -1.55
N CYS A 145 0.84 17.26 -2.86
CA CYS A 145 1.42 16.02 -3.40
C CYS A 145 2.88 15.81 -2.94
N GLN A 146 3.67 16.87 -2.79
CA GLN A 146 5.02 16.79 -2.25
C GLN A 146 5.02 16.33 -0.79
N LEU A 147 4.08 16.81 0.02
CA LEU A 147 3.92 16.40 1.42
C LEU A 147 3.53 14.92 1.50
N ASP A 148 2.51 14.50 0.74
CA ASP A 148 2.07 13.10 0.70
C ASP A 148 3.19 12.15 0.25
N ALA A 149 3.99 12.56 -0.74
CA ALA A 149 5.14 11.78 -1.20
C ALA A 149 6.22 11.61 -0.11
N ASN A 150 6.45 12.65 0.69
CA ASN A 150 7.38 12.58 1.82
C ASN A 150 6.87 11.65 2.93
N GLU A 151 5.58 11.75 3.29
CA GLU A 151 4.96 10.86 4.27
C GLU A 151 5.03 9.38 3.83
N LEU A 152 4.72 9.10 2.55
CA LEU A 152 4.85 7.76 1.99
C LEU A 152 6.29 7.25 2.06
N LYS A 153 7.26 8.10 1.75
CA LYS A 153 8.68 7.75 1.84
C LYS A 153 9.09 7.39 3.28
N GLU A 154 8.63 8.15 4.27
CA GLU A 154 8.86 7.85 5.68
C GLU A 154 8.23 6.52 6.09
N ARG A 155 6.98 6.28 5.71
CA ARG A 155 6.28 5.00 5.98
C ARG A 155 6.98 3.81 5.34
N VAL A 156 7.45 3.93 4.11
CA VAL A 156 8.22 2.88 3.44
C VAL A 156 9.52 2.59 4.19
N THR A 157 10.22 3.64 4.64
CA THR A 157 11.46 3.49 5.41
C THR A 157 11.22 2.77 6.73
N GLN A 158 10.15 3.14 7.46
CA GLN A 158 9.75 2.48 8.70
C GLN A 158 9.36 1.02 8.49
N ASN A 159 8.55 0.73 7.48
CA ASN A 159 8.14 -0.65 7.15
C ASN A 159 9.34 -1.52 6.78
N TYR A 160 10.29 -0.98 6.03
CA TYR A 160 11.51 -1.70 5.69
C TYR A 160 12.36 -2.00 6.93
N GLN A 161 12.45 -1.06 7.87
CA GLN A 161 13.13 -1.30 9.14
C GLN A 161 12.43 -2.39 9.96
N PHE A 162 11.09 -2.36 10.07
CA PHE A 162 10.35 -3.42 10.76
C PHE A 162 10.58 -4.80 10.15
N TYR A 163 10.62 -4.89 8.82
CA TYR A 163 10.93 -6.14 8.14
C TYR A 163 12.34 -6.66 8.50
N ILE A 164 13.35 -5.78 8.56
CA ILE A 164 14.71 -6.16 8.98
C ILE A 164 14.71 -6.66 10.43
N ASP A 165 14.04 -5.94 11.33
CA ASP A 165 14.00 -6.30 12.75
C ASP A 165 13.29 -7.64 12.97
N GLU A 166 12.20 -7.90 12.23
CA GLU A 166 11.47 -9.17 12.25
C GLU A 166 12.34 -10.32 11.70
N GLN A 167 13.07 -10.10 10.60
CA GLN A 167 14.03 -11.08 10.08
C GLN A 167 15.11 -11.42 11.11
N GLN A 168 15.66 -10.42 11.81
CA GLN A 168 16.64 -10.65 12.86
C GLN A 168 16.05 -11.42 14.05
N SER A 169 14.83 -11.09 14.48
CA SER A 169 14.11 -11.79 15.54
C SER A 169 13.88 -13.27 15.18
N HIS A 170 13.48 -13.56 13.94
CA HIS A 170 13.35 -14.94 13.46
C HIS A 170 14.68 -15.69 13.47
N GLN A 171 15.77 -15.06 13.02
CA GLN A 171 17.10 -15.67 13.07
C GLN A 171 17.53 -15.99 14.51
N GLN A 172 17.31 -15.06 15.45
CA GLN A 172 17.59 -15.29 16.87
C GLN A 172 16.78 -16.45 17.44
N THR A 173 15.49 -16.52 17.11
CA THR A 173 14.60 -17.60 17.55
C THR A 173 15.06 -18.97 17.05
N LEU A 174 15.51 -19.05 15.78
CA LEU A 174 16.06 -20.27 15.20
C LEU A 174 17.35 -20.71 15.89
N CYS A 175 18.24 -19.76 16.24
CA CYS A 175 19.45 -20.06 17.00
C CYS A 175 19.10 -20.67 18.37
N LEU A 176 18.22 -20.02 19.14
CA LEU A 176 17.78 -20.52 20.45
C LEU A 176 17.13 -21.90 20.36
N TYR A 177 16.29 -22.13 19.35
CA TYR A 177 15.68 -23.44 19.12
C TYR A 177 16.73 -24.53 18.89
N ASN A 178 17.76 -24.25 18.08
CA ASN A 178 18.84 -25.19 17.82
C ASN A 178 19.69 -25.47 19.06
N GLU A 179 19.95 -24.45 19.88
CA GLU A 179 20.63 -24.61 21.17
C GLU A 179 19.83 -25.50 22.12
N GLU A 180 18.54 -25.26 22.29
CA GLU A 180 17.67 -26.10 23.13
C GLU A 180 17.54 -27.52 22.58
N LYS A 181 17.49 -27.70 21.25
CA LYS A 181 17.53 -29.02 20.62
C LYS A 181 18.83 -29.76 20.93
N ALA A 182 19.97 -29.08 20.93
CA ALA A 182 21.26 -29.66 21.30
C ALA A 182 21.28 -30.06 22.79
N ARG A 183 20.82 -29.17 23.68
CA ARG A 183 20.69 -29.44 25.12
C ARG A 183 19.79 -30.64 25.41
N ALA A 184 18.64 -30.74 24.74
CA ALA A 184 17.72 -31.87 24.87
C ALA A 184 18.38 -33.18 24.43
N THR A 185 19.18 -33.15 23.36
CA THR A 185 19.94 -34.32 22.88
C THR A 185 20.99 -34.74 23.90
N GLU A 186 21.76 -33.81 24.46
CA GLU A 186 22.72 -34.10 25.53
C GLU A 186 22.03 -34.70 26.76
N LEU A 187 20.89 -34.15 27.18
CA LEU A 187 20.14 -34.64 28.34
C LEU A 187 19.60 -36.05 28.11
N LEU A 188 19.13 -36.34 26.89
CA LEU A 188 18.72 -37.69 26.48
C LEU A 188 19.89 -38.68 26.58
N THR A 189 21.07 -38.33 26.05
CA THR A 189 22.24 -39.21 26.14
C THR A 189 22.65 -39.48 27.59
N LYS A 190 22.61 -38.47 28.46
CA LYS A 190 22.88 -38.63 29.91
C LYS A 190 21.86 -39.55 30.57
N TYR A 191 20.58 -39.40 30.22
CA TYR A 191 19.52 -40.26 30.73
C TYR A 191 19.72 -41.72 30.33
N GLU A 192 20.07 -41.98 29.06
CA GLU A 192 20.35 -43.33 28.57
C GLU A 192 21.53 -43.98 29.31
N VAL A 193 22.62 -43.22 29.52
CA VAL A 193 23.77 -43.69 30.31
C VAL A 193 23.33 -44.07 31.73
N VAL A 194 22.65 -43.17 32.45
CA VAL A 194 22.18 -43.45 33.82
C VAL A 194 21.21 -44.63 33.86
N ASN A 195 20.34 -44.76 32.86
CA ASN A 195 19.44 -45.91 32.78
C ASN A 195 20.21 -47.23 32.59
N SER A 196 21.24 -47.23 31.74
CA SER A 196 22.09 -48.42 31.54
C SER A 196 22.86 -48.79 32.82
N GLU A 197 23.37 -47.81 33.57
CA GLU A 197 24.00 -48.02 34.88
C GLU A 197 23.02 -48.62 35.88
N ARG A 198 21.79 -48.09 35.94
CA ARG A 198 20.72 -48.62 36.80
C ARG A 198 20.41 -50.08 36.46
N GLU A 199 20.29 -50.43 35.18
CA GLU A 199 20.06 -51.81 34.73
C GLU A 199 21.20 -52.74 35.14
N MET A 200 22.46 -52.29 35.00
CA MET A 200 23.64 -53.01 35.48
C MET A 200 23.59 -53.23 36.99
N TYR A 201 23.31 -52.19 37.79
CA TYR A 201 23.21 -52.33 39.25
C TYR A 201 22.08 -53.28 39.67
N LEU A 202 20.95 -53.26 38.97
CA LEU A 202 19.86 -54.22 39.19
C LEU A 202 20.30 -55.65 38.89
N GLY A 203 21.09 -55.86 37.84
CA GLY A 203 21.71 -57.14 37.51
C GLY A 203 22.60 -57.66 38.64
N LEU A 204 23.58 -56.86 39.06
CA LEU A 204 24.51 -57.20 40.15
C LEU A 204 23.77 -57.49 41.47
N TYR A 205 22.76 -56.69 41.80
CA TYR A 205 21.95 -56.93 42.99
C TYR A 205 21.22 -58.27 42.95
N ASN A 206 20.64 -58.63 41.80
CA ASN A 206 19.95 -59.90 41.62
C ASN A 206 20.91 -61.10 41.67
N GLU A 207 22.12 -60.96 41.10
CA GLU A 207 23.19 -61.94 41.18
C GLU A 207 23.63 -62.18 42.62
N ALA A 208 23.98 -61.12 43.35
CA ALA A 208 24.37 -61.20 44.76
C ALA A 208 23.26 -61.85 45.62
N LYS A 209 21.99 -61.54 45.33
CA LYS A 209 20.83 -62.17 46.00
C LYS A 209 20.76 -63.67 45.69
N ALA A 210 21.07 -64.09 44.46
CA ALA A 210 21.09 -65.49 44.05
C ALA A 210 22.25 -66.26 44.69
N GLU A 211 23.45 -65.68 44.69
CA GLU A 211 24.63 -66.22 45.37
C GLU A 211 24.38 -66.43 46.85
N LEU A 212 23.85 -65.42 47.54
CA LEU A 212 23.52 -65.50 48.96
C LEU A 212 22.49 -66.62 49.24
N LYS A 213 21.49 -66.78 48.36
CA LYS A 213 20.53 -67.90 48.44
C LYS A 213 21.23 -69.25 48.24
N HIS A 214 22.17 -69.34 47.30
CA HIS A 214 22.96 -70.53 47.05
C HIS A 214 23.86 -70.88 48.25
N GLU A 215 24.59 -69.90 48.80
CA GLU A 215 25.40 -70.07 50.01
C GLU A 215 24.57 -70.54 51.20
N ARG A 216 23.39 -69.95 51.44
CA ARG A 216 22.48 -70.38 52.51
C ARG A 216 22.06 -71.83 52.34
N ARG A 217 21.74 -72.26 51.10
CA ARG A 217 21.41 -73.66 50.78
C ARG A 217 22.61 -74.58 51.00
N SER A 218 23.80 -74.17 50.56
CA SER A 218 25.04 -74.93 50.76
C SER A 218 25.36 -75.10 52.24
N LYS A 219 25.31 -74.03 53.03
CA LYS A 219 25.50 -74.08 54.50
C LYS A 219 24.48 -74.98 55.19
N ALA A 220 23.20 -74.92 54.78
CA ALA A 220 22.18 -75.82 55.29
C ALA A 220 22.46 -77.30 54.91
N GLY A 221 22.95 -77.54 53.70
CA GLY A 221 23.38 -78.85 53.21
C GLY A 221 24.54 -79.43 54.02
N ILE A 222 25.59 -78.64 54.27
CA ILE A 222 26.74 -79.02 55.10
C ILE A 222 26.28 -79.34 56.52
N LYS A 223 25.48 -78.46 57.14
CA LYS A 223 24.94 -78.68 58.50
C LYS A 223 24.09 -79.95 58.57
N GLY A 224 23.27 -80.22 57.54
CA GLY A 224 22.48 -81.44 57.44
C GLY A 224 23.35 -82.69 57.30
N TRP A 225 24.40 -82.63 56.46
CA TRP A 225 25.38 -83.71 56.33
C TRP A 225 26.12 -83.98 57.65
N GLU A 226 26.56 -82.94 58.33
CA GLU A 226 27.26 -83.06 59.62
C GLU A 226 26.36 -83.65 60.72
N THR A 227 25.09 -83.25 60.75
CA THR A 227 24.09 -83.82 61.67
C THR A 227 23.89 -85.32 61.39
N ARG A 228 23.74 -85.71 60.12
CA ARG A 228 23.61 -87.14 59.74
C ARG A 228 24.87 -87.94 60.10
N ARG A 229 26.06 -87.42 59.78
CA ARG A 229 27.34 -88.04 60.12
C ARG A 229 27.50 -88.25 61.63
N LYS A 230 27.12 -87.25 62.45
CA LYS A 230 27.18 -87.35 63.91
C LYS A 230 26.22 -88.41 64.46
N ALA A 231 24.98 -88.44 63.96
CA ALA A 231 24.00 -89.46 64.35
C ALA A 231 24.48 -90.88 64.00
N GLU A 232 25.06 -91.06 62.81
CA GLU A 232 25.61 -92.35 62.38
C GLU A 232 26.81 -92.75 63.25
N ASN A 233 27.73 -91.83 63.55
CA ASN A 233 28.84 -92.10 64.48
C ASN A 233 28.34 -92.50 65.88
N GLU A 234 27.29 -91.86 66.41
CA GLU A 234 26.71 -92.24 67.71
C GLU A 234 26.01 -93.60 67.66
N ARG A 235 25.41 -93.97 66.52
CA ARG A 235 24.89 -95.31 66.30
C ARG A 235 26.01 -96.35 66.26
N LEU A 236 27.06 -96.10 65.47
CA LEU A 236 28.23 -96.97 65.39
C LEU A 236 28.92 -97.14 66.75
N LYS A 237 29.05 -96.06 67.54
CA LYS A 237 29.57 -96.16 68.92
C LYS A 237 28.71 -97.06 69.81
N ARG A 238 27.38 -96.98 69.71
CA ARG A 238 26.47 -97.86 70.45
C ARG A 238 26.61 -99.32 70.01
N GLU A 239 26.67 -99.58 68.71
CA GLU A 239 26.92 -100.93 68.17
C GLU A 239 28.28 -101.48 68.63
N ILE A 240 29.34 -100.67 68.60
CA ILE A 240 30.67 -101.05 69.13
C ILE A 240 30.59 -101.35 70.63
N ALA A 241 29.92 -100.50 71.41
CA ALA A 241 29.77 -100.73 72.86
C ALA A 241 29.02 -102.04 73.15
N GLN A 242 27.96 -102.34 72.39
CA GLN A 242 27.25 -103.62 72.48
C GLN A 242 28.16 -104.80 72.12
N MET A 243 28.92 -104.70 71.03
CA MET A 243 29.89 -105.73 70.66
C MET A 243 30.96 -105.94 71.74
N VAL A 244 31.41 -104.87 72.40
CA VAL A 244 32.36 -104.96 73.53
C VAL A 244 31.74 -105.66 74.74
N VAL A 245 30.47 -105.40 75.06
CA VAL A 245 29.76 -106.12 76.15
C VAL A 245 29.65 -107.60 75.80
N LEU A 246 29.19 -107.95 74.60
CA LEU A 246 29.11 -109.34 74.13
C LEU A 246 30.48 -110.04 74.18
N LEU A 247 31.56 -109.33 73.84
CA LEU A 247 32.92 -109.86 73.96
C LEU A 247 33.35 -110.05 75.42
N ARG A 248 33.00 -109.14 76.32
CA ARG A 248 33.27 -109.29 77.77
C ARG A 248 32.51 -110.48 78.35
N GLU A 249 31.21 -110.59 78.09
CA GLU A 249 30.38 -111.72 78.52
C GLU A 249 30.93 -113.05 77.96
N SER A 250 31.39 -113.05 76.70
CA SER A 250 32.03 -114.23 76.10
C SER A 250 33.38 -114.57 76.75
N LEU A 251 34.17 -113.58 77.19
CA LEU A 251 35.43 -113.79 77.90
C LEU A 251 35.18 -114.24 79.35
N GLU A 252 34.22 -113.66 80.05
CA GLU A 252 33.82 -114.11 81.39
C GLU A 252 33.31 -115.55 81.37
N SER A 253 32.50 -115.92 80.38
CA SER A 253 32.09 -117.32 80.17
C SER A 253 33.29 -118.24 79.91
N LYS A 254 34.33 -117.76 79.21
CA LYS A 254 35.58 -118.53 79.04
C LYS A 254 36.35 -118.66 80.36
N ASP A 255 36.46 -117.59 81.15
CA ASP A 255 37.13 -117.62 82.43
C ASP A 255 36.39 -118.52 83.45
N GLU A 256 35.05 -118.53 83.44
CA GLU A 256 34.22 -119.48 84.19
C GLU A 256 34.47 -120.94 83.76
N ALA A 257 34.58 -121.20 82.46
CA ALA A 257 34.94 -122.52 81.95
C ALA A 257 36.35 -122.95 82.36
N VAL A 258 37.33 -122.02 82.34
CA VAL A 258 38.71 -122.27 82.78
C VAL A 258 38.78 -122.54 84.29
N ASN A 259 38.07 -121.75 85.10
CA ASN A 259 37.99 -121.98 86.55
C ASN A 259 37.37 -123.34 86.88
N SER A 260 36.35 -123.75 86.14
CA SER A 260 35.75 -125.09 86.28
C SER A 260 36.76 -126.20 86.02
N LEU A 261 37.66 -126.02 85.05
CA LEU A 261 38.74 -126.97 84.77
C LEU A 261 39.81 -127.01 85.87
N TYR A 262 40.13 -125.87 86.50
CA TYR A 262 41.05 -125.83 87.65
C TYR A 262 40.50 -126.60 88.86
N VAL A 263 39.20 -126.49 89.14
CA VAL A 263 38.54 -127.28 90.20
C VAL A 263 38.64 -128.78 89.91
N VAL A 264 38.47 -129.18 88.65
CA VAL A 264 38.65 -130.59 88.24
C VAL A 264 40.11 -131.04 88.40
N ALA A 265 41.08 -130.19 88.04
CA ALA A 265 42.50 -130.49 88.21
C ALA A 265 42.88 -130.66 89.68
N GLU A 266 42.41 -129.79 90.58
CA GLU A 266 42.67 -129.89 92.02
C GLU A 266 42.08 -131.17 92.63
N ARG A 267 40.92 -131.61 92.15
CA ARG A 267 40.34 -132.91 92.53
C ARG A 267 41.19 -134.08 92.08
N MET A 268 41.74 -134.03 90.87
CA MET A 268 42.64 -135.07 90.37
C MET A 268 43.92 -135.15 91.20
N ASP A 269 44.52 -134.02 91.58
CA ASP A 269 45.71 -133.97 92.45
C ASP A 269 45.44 -134.54 93.85
N ARG A 270 44.27 -134.25 94.44
CA ARG A 270 43.88 -134.84 95.73
C ARG A 270 43.74 -136.35 95.65
N ILE A 271 43.13 -136.87 94.58
CA ILE A 271 43.05 -138.32 94.33
C ILE A 271 44.45 -138.91 94.17
N GLN A 272 45.34 -138.25 93.42
CA GLN A 272 46.71 -138.72 93.19
C GLN A 272 47.50 -138.81 94.50
N SER A 273 47.42 -137.78 95.35
CA SER A 273 48.10 -137.78 96.66
C SER A 273 47.65 -138.91 97.59
N LEU A 274 46.38 -139.30 97.53
CA LEU A 274 45.84 -140.42 98.29
C LEU A 274 46.34 -141.77 97.77
N VAL A 275 46.54 -141.88 96.46
CA VAL A 275 47.10 -143.09 95.82
C VAL A 275 48.58 -143.27 96.17
N ASP A 276 49.37 -142.19 96.14
CA ASP A 276 50.82 -142.25 96.42
C ASP A 276 51.13 -142.62 97.89
N SER A 277 50.22 -142.31 98.82
CA SER A 277 50.35 -142.67 100.25
C SER A 277 50.35 -144.19 100.56
N VAL A 278 50.12 -145.03 99.55
CA VAL A 278 50.01 -146.50 99.69
C VAL A 278 51.36 -147.22 99.57
N GLU A 279 52.37 -146.62 98.94
CA GLU A 279 53.62 -147.35 98.63
C GLU A 279 54.62 -147.44 99.80
N GLU A 280 54.53 -146.60 100.84
CA GLU A 280 55.64 -146.44 101.80
C GLU A 280 55.59 -147.26 103.11
N GLU A 281 54.53 -148.01 103.44
CA GLU A 281 54.48 -148.76 104.71
C GLU A 281 54.13 -150.26 104.57
N THR A 282 55.17 -151.10 104.46
CA THR A 282 55.08 -152.55 104.61
C THR A 282 54.82 -152.93 106.08
N THR A 283 53.57 -153.22 106.42
CA THR A 283 53.23 -153.95 107.66
C THR A 283 52.55 -155.25 107.28
N ASN A 284 53.24 -156.37 107.54
CA ASN A 284 52.95 -157.74 107.09
C ASN A 284 51.72 -158.37 107.77
N ASN A 285 50.58 -157.67 107.80
CA ASN A 285 49.31 -158.19 108.30
C ASN A 285 48.21 -158.03 107.24
N PRO A 286 47.72 -159.13 106.63
CA PRO A 286 46.75 -159.07 105.52
C PRO A 286 45.41 -158.40 105.89
N MET A 287 45.07 -158.34 107.19
CA MET A 287 43.87 -157.64 107.64
C MET A 287 44.02 -156.10 107.68
N GLY A 288 45.26 -155.58 107.77
CA GLY A 288 45.54 -154.14 107.78
C GLY A 288 45.45 -153.50 106.39
N LEU A 289 45.84 -154.24 105.34
CA LEU A 289 45.80 -153.78 103.95
C LEU A 289 44.35 -153.53 103.48
N VAL A 290 43.44 -154.46 103.80
CA VAL A 290 42.03 -154.39 103.39
C VAL A 290 41.30 -153.22 104.08
N GLN A 291 41.66 -152.90 105.33
CA GLN A 291 41.11 -151.72 106.01
C GLN A 291 41.68 -150.40 105.48
N LYS A 292 42.95 -150.34 105.06
CA LYS A 292 43.54 -149.17 104.38
C LYS A 292 42.85 -148.90 103.03
N PHE A 293 42.68 -149.92 102.18
CA PHE A 293 41.95 -149.78 100.91
C PHE A 293 40.51 -149.32 101.10
N LYS A 294 39.83 -149.80 102.16
CA LYS A 294 38.46 -149.36 102.46
C LYS A 294 38.40 -147.87 102.86
N ARG A 295 39.40 -147.33 103.58
CA ARG A 295 39.47 -145.89 103.90
C ARG A 295 39.77 -145.03 102.68
N ILE A 296 40.70 -145.46 101.83
CA ILE A 296 41.05 -144.71 100.60
C ILE A 296 39.89 -144.72 99.61
N TRP A 297 39.20 -145.85 99.45
CA TRP A 297 38.02 -145.92 98.60
C TRP A 297 36.88 -145.00 99.08
N LEU A 298 36.69 -144.88 100.39
CA LEU A 298 35.74 -143.91 100.96
C LEU A 298 36.18 -142.47 100.70
N ALA A 299 37.47 -142.15 100.84
CA ALA A 299 38.00 -140.81 100.58
C ALA A 299 37.90 -140.40 99.09
N ILE A 300 38.20 -141.31 98.15
CA ILE A 300 38.04 -141.06 96.71
C ILE A 300 36.56 -140.87 96.35
N LYS A 301 35.68 -141.65 96.99
CA LYS A 301 34.22 -141.54 96.77
C LYS A 301 33.68 -140.19 97.24
N ASP A 302 34.15 -139.68 98.38
CA ASP A 302 33.76 -138.34 98.85
C ASP A 302 34.26 -137.24 97.91
N ILE A 303 35.52 -137.29 97.44
CA ILE A 303 36.08 -136.29 96.49
C ILE A 303 35.34 -136.28 95.14
N LEU A 304 34.88 -137.43 94.65
CA LEU A 304 34.09 -137.51 93.41
C LEU A 304 32.63 -137.06 93.58
N SER A 305 32.14 -136.92 94.81
CA SER A 305 30.78 -136.48 95.11
C SER A 305 30.64 -134.99 95.40
N GLU A 306 31.76 -134.30 95.65
CA GLU A 306 31.88 -132.83 95.59
C GLU A 306 31.72 -132.32 94.16
#